data_AF-A0A6B3G9D9-F1
#
_entry.id   AF-A0A6B3G9D9-F1
#
_cell.length_a   1.000
_cell.length_b   1.000
_cell.length_c   1.000
_cell.angle_alpha   90.00
_cell.angle_beta   90.00
_cell.angle_gamma   90.00
#
_symmetry.space_group_name_H-M   'P 1'
#
loop_
_entity.id
_entity.type
_entity.pdbx_description
1 polymer ?
#
loop_
_entity_poly.entity_id
_entity_poly.type
_entity_poly.pdbx_seq_one_letter_code
_entity_poly.pdbx_strand_id
1 'polypeptide(L)'
;GAKVIGVVGGPDKAAVARELGCDLVIDRRSEDIVAAVKEATGGRGADVVYDPVGGDAYAKSTKCVAFEGRILVVGFASGVIPTPA
;
A
#
# COMPACT_ATOMS: atom_id res chain seq x y z
N GLY A 1 0.79 -17.52 -7.02
CA GLY A 1 1.28 -16.12 -7.14
C GLY A 1 1.13 -15.43 -5.79
N ALA A 2 1.60 -14.19 -5.67
CA ALA A 2 1.29 -13.36 -4.51
C ALA A 2 -0.14 -12.81 -4.61
N LYS A 3 -0.77 -12.47 -3.48
CA LYS A 3 -1.96 -11.62 -3.45
C LYS A 3 -1.51 -10.17 -3.59
N VAL A 4 -1.89 -9.51 -4.67
CA VAL A 4 -1.47 -8.14 -5.00
C VAL A 4 -2.52 -7.14 -4.54
N ILE A 5 -2.11 -6.21 -3.68
CA ILE A 5 -2.93 -5.09 -3.21
C ILE A 5 -2.42 -3.80 -3.86
N GLY A 6 -3.20 -3.21 -4.75
CA GLY A 6 -2.89 -1.96 -5.44
C GLY A 6 -3.50 -0.76 -4.73
N VAL A 7 -2.67 0.18 -4.29
CA VAL A 7 -3.13 1.47 -3.73
C VAL A 7 -3.03 2.55 -4.79
N VAL A 8 -4.15 3.20 -5.09
CA VAL A 8 -4.26 4.22 -6.14
C VAL A 8 -4.86 5.50 -5.59
N GLY A 9 -4.97 6.53 -6.45
CA GLY A 9 -5.65 7.78 -6.09
C GLY A 9 -6.61 8.22 -7.18
N GLY A 10 -7.86 7.81 -7.07
CA GLY A 10 -8.96 8.11 -7.98
C GLY A 10 -9.55 6.86 -8.67
N PRO A 11 -10.84 6.92 -9.04
CA PRO A 11 -11.58 5.79 -9.64
C PRO A 11 -11.00 5.34 -10.98
N ASP A 12 -10.52 6.26 -11.82
CA ASP A 12 -9.93 5.93 -13.12
C ASP A 12 -8.68 5.04 -12.97
N LYS A 13 -7.82 5.38 -11.99
CA LYS A 13 -6.64 4.56 -11.68
C LYS A 13 -7.02 3.24 -11.04
N ALA A 14 -8.13 3.21 -10.29
CA ALA A 14 -8.63 1.98 -9.69
C ALA A 14 -9.13 0.99 -10.75
N ALA A 15 -9.79 1.48 -11.80
CA ALA A 15 -10.18 0.65 -12.95
C ALA A 15 -8.95 0.00 -13.61
N VAL A 16 -7.94 0.81 -13.93
CA VAL A 16 -6.69 0.33 -14.55
C VAL A 16 -5.98 -0.70 -13.65
N ALA A 17 -5.88 -0.46 -12.34
CA ALA A 17 -5.23 -1.41 -11.44
C ALA A 17 -5.95 -2.77 -11.37
N ARG A 18 -7.28 -2.79 -11.50
CA ARG A 18 -8.06 -4.04 -11.59
C ARG A 18 -7.81 -4.77 -12.90
N GLU A 19 -7.77 -4.04 -14.03
CA GLU A 19 -7.46 -4.61 -15.35
C GLU A 19 -6.06 -5.23 -15.41
N LEU A 20 -5.10 -4.64 -14.69
CA LEU A 20 -3.74 -5.15 -14.56
C LEU A 20 -3.61 -6.36 -13.60
N GLY A 21 -4.71 -6.79 -12.96
CA GLY A 21 -4.75 -8.02 -12.17
C GLY A 21 -4.46 -7.86 -10.67
N CYS A 22 -4.65 -6.68 -10.08
CA CYS A 22 -4.61 -6.56 -8.63
C CYS A 22 -5.80 -7.31 -8.00
N ASP A 23 -5.52 -8.21 -7.04
CA ASP A 23 -6.56 -8.96 -6.30
C ASP A 23 -7.42 -8.04 -5.42
N LEU A 24 -6.84 -6.95 -4.92
CA LEU A 24 -7.53 -5.88 -4.22
C LEU A 24 -7.01 -4.53 -4.70
N VAL A 25 -7.92 -3.59 -4.93
CA VAL A 25 -7.59 -2.22 -5.29
C VAL A 25 -8.23 -1.28 -4.28
N ILE A 26 -7.41 -0.40 -3.69
CA ILE A 26 -7.80 0.58 -2.68
C ILE A 26 -7.60 1.98 -3.26
N ASP A 27 -8.66 2.77 -3.35
CA ASP A 27 -8.54 4.21 -3.62
C ASP A 27 -8.29 4.97 -2.32
N ARG A 28 -7.04 5.43 -2.13
CA ARG A 28 -6.63 6.17 -0.93
C ARG A 28 -7.36 7.51 -0.72
N ARG A 29 -8.12 7.98 -1.70
CA ARG A 29 -8.94 9.20 -1.59
C ARG A 29 -10.25 8.96 -0.86
N SER A 30 -10.75 7.72 -0.86
CA SER A 30 -12.06 7.36 -0.29
C SER A 30 -11.98 6.22 0.73
N GLU A 31 -10.88 5.48 0.78
CA GLU A 31 -10.74 4.27 1.59
C GLU A 31 -9.54 4.35 2.56
N ASP A 32 -9.64 3.64 3.67
CA ASP A 32 -8.56 3.48 4.64
C ASP A 32 -7.63 2.32 4.23
N ILE A 33 -6.40 2.66 3.83
CA ILE A 33 -5.37 1.71 3.41
C ILE A 33 -5.05 0.69 4.52
N VAL A 34 -4.91 1.13 5.77
CA VAL A 34 -4.45 0.27 6.86
C VAL A 34 -5.53 -0.74 7.20
N ALA A 35 -6.79 -0.29 7.31
CA ALA A 35 -7.92 -1.16 7.57
C ALA A 35 -8.10 -2.20 6.46
N ALA A 36 -8.12 -1.76 5.19
CA ALA A 36 -8.31 -2.63 4.04
C ALA A 36 -7.19 -3.67 3.90
N VAL A 37 -5.93 -3.30 4.10
CA VAL A 37 -4.81 -4.26 4.08
C VAL A 37 -4.94 -5.28 5.21
N LYS A 38 -5.28 -4.85 6.43
CA LYS A 38 -5.46 -5.76 7.56
C LYS A 38 -6.61 -6.72 7.33
N GLU A 39 -7.76 -6.25 6.86
CA GLU A 39 -8.89 -7.11 6.51
C GLU A 39 -8.50 -8.13 5.44
N ALA A 40 -7.86 -7.68 4.37
CA ALA A 40 -7.43 -8.53 3.27
C ALA A 40 -6.38 -9.59 3.65
N THR A 41 -5.68 -9.40 4.77
CA THR A 41 -4.59 -10.27 5.25
C THR A 41 -4.94 -11.00 6.55
N GLY A 42 -6.20 -10.94 7.00
CA GLY A 42 -6.62 -11.57 8.27
C GLY A 42 -5.89 -10.98 9.49
N GLY A 43 -5.54 -9.70 9.44
CA GLY A 43 -4.82 -8.96 10.47
C GLY A 43 -3.30 -9.14 10.47
N ARG A 44 -2.75 -10.05 9.65
CA ARG A 44 -1.31 -10.34 9.60
C ARG A 44 -0.48 -9.19 9.04
N GLY A 45 -1.03 -8.42 8.10
CA GLY A 45 -0.32 -7.38 7.36
C GLY A 45 0.32 -7.89 6.07
N ALA A 46 0.86 -6.96 5.27
CA ALA A 46 1.52 -7.25 4.01
C ALA A 46 2.96 -7.78 4.22
N ASP A 47 3.31 -8.88 3.57
CA ASP A 47 4.66 -9.45 3.61
C ASP A 47 5.73 -8.50 3.05
N VAL A 48 5.40 -7.82 1.96
CA VAL A 48 6.27 -6.84 1.31
C VAL A 48 5.42 -5.65 0.86
N VAL A 49 5.90 -4.44 1.12
CA VAL A 49 5.32 -3.19 0.63
C VAL A 49 6.32 -2.52 -0.31
N TYR A 50 5.86 -2.13 -1.49
CA TYR A 50 6.64 -1.34 -2.45
C TYR A 50 6.17 0.11 -2.38
N ASP A 51 7.02 1.00 -1.87
CA ASP A 51 6.65 2.39 -1.62
C ASP A 51 7.47 3.36 -2.49
N PRO A 52 6.91 3.81 -3.63
CA PRO A 52 7.51 4.86 -4.45
C PRO A 52 7.09 6.29 -4.02
N VAL A 53 6.26 6.43 -2.98
CA VAL A 53 5.58 7.69 -2.63
C VAL A 53 6.23 8.36 -1.42
N GLY A 54 6.51 7.62 -0.35
CA GLY A 54 6.97 8.18 0.93
C GLY A 54 5.87 8.93 1.69
N GLY A 55 6.28 9.79 2.64
CA GLY A 55 5.35 10.63 3.42
C GLY A 55 4.25 9.84 4.15
N ASP A 56 3.00 10.29 4.02
CA ASP A 56 1.82 9.65 4.64
C ASP A 56 1.59 8.20 4.14
N ALA A 57 1.95 7.90 2.88
CA ALA A 57 1.86 6.55 2.35
C ALA A 57 2.82 5.61 3.11
N TYR A 58 4.06 6.04 3.33
CA TYR A 58 5.02 5.29 4.13
C TYR A 58 4.56 5.11 5.58
N ALA A 59 4.04 6.16 6.21
CA ALA A 59 3.50 6.05 7.55
C ALA A 59 2.41 4.97 7.64
N LYS A 60 1.48 4.92 6.67
CA LYS A 60 0.45 3.87 6.59
C LYS A 60 1.05 2.49 6.34
N SER A 61 2.05 2.37 5.47
CA SER A 61 2.80 1.13 5.21
C SER A 61 3.38 0.55 6.51
N THR A 62 3.97 1.37 7.38
CA THR A 62 4.50 0.91 8.69
C THR A 62 3.42 0.38 9.64
N LYS A 63 2.14 0.72 9.43
CA LYS A 63 1.01 0.27 10.25
C LYS A 63 0.34 -1.00 9.73
N CYS A 64 0.62 -1.39 8.50
CA CYS A 64 0.00 -2.55 7.85
C CYS A 64 1.01 -3.53 7.22
N VAL A 65 2.32 -3.31 7.37
CA VAL A 65 3.33 -4.34 7.08
C VAL A 65 3.27 -5.45 8.13
N ALA A 66 3.49 -6.69 7.70
CA ALA A 66 3.53 -7.85 8.59
C ALA A 66 4.75 -7.83 9.50
N PHE A 67 4.68 -8.57 10.61
CA PHE A 67 5.88 -8.91 11.38
C PHE A 67 6.90 -9.61 10.48
N GLU A 68 8.17 -9.18 10.56
CA GLU A 68 9.27 -9.58 9.65
C GLU A 68 9.04 -9.24 8.17
N GLY A 69 8.00 -8.46 7.86
CA GLY A 69 7.76 -7.92 6.52
C GLY A 69 8.76 -6.83 6.15
N ARG A 70 8.78 -6.47 4.87
CA ARG A 70 9.73 -5.50 4.32
C ARG A 70 8.99 -4.34 3.68
N ILE A 71 9.42 -3.12 3.96
CA ILE A 71 9.02 -1.94 3.19
C ILE A 71 10.19 -1.58 2.27
N LEU A 72 10.03 -1.87 0.98
CA LEU A 72 10.97 -1.45 -0.04
C LEU A 72 10.63 -0.02 -0.46
N VAL A 73 11.42 0.91 0.05
CA VAL A 73 11.37 2.30 -0.34
C VAL A 73 12.05 2.45 -1.71
N VAL A 74 11.26 2.77 -2.73
CA VAL A 74 11.71 2.92 -4.13
C VAL A 74 11.90 4.39 -4.50
N GLY A 75 11.12 5.28 -3.90
CA GLY A 75 11.14 6.71 -4.21
C GLY A 75 10.30 7.55 -3.26
N PHE A 76 10.29 8.86 -3.52
CA PHE A 76 9.70 9.88 -2.64
C PHE A 76 8.82 10.84 -3.42
N ALA A 77 7.84 10.34 -4.17
CA ALA A 77 6.96 11.18 -5.00
C ALA A 77 6.18 12.24 -4.19
N SER A 78 6.02 12.05 -2.87
CA SER A 78 5.47 13.05 -1.95
C SER A 78 6.41 14.23 -1.64
N GLY A 79 7.70 14.11 -1.97
CA GLY A 79 8.76 15.05 -1.59
C GLY A 79 9.29 14.85 -0.18
N VAL A 80 8.72 13.94 0.61
CA VAL A 80 9.16 13.65 1.99
C VAL A 80 9.96 12.36 2.01
N ILE A 81 11.24 12.46 2.36
CA ILE A 81 12.11 11.31 2.58
C ILE A 81 11.67 10.63 3.90
N PRO A 82 11.28 9.34 3.89
CA PRO A 82 11.00 8.53 5.05
C PRO A 82 12.21 8.47 5.97
N THR A 83 11.97 8.78 7.23
CA THR A 83 12.90 8.50 8.32
C THR A 83 12.32 7.30 9.09
N PRO A 84 12.99 6.15 9.11
CA PRO A 84 12.63 5.07 10.02
C PRO A 84 12.65 5.60 11.45
N ALA A 85 11.62 5.27 12.22
CA ALA A 85 11.59 5.55 13.65
C ALA A 85 12.59 4.64 14.38
#